data_AF-A0AAV1PA42-F1
#
_entry.id   AF-A0AAV1PA42-F1
#
_cell.length_a   1.000
_cell.length_b   1.000
_cell.length_c   1.000
_cell.angle_alpha   90.00
_cell.angle_beta   90.00
_cell.angle_gamma   90.00
#
_symmetry.space_group_name_H-M   'P 1'
#
loop_
_entity.id
_entity.type
_entity.pdbx_description
1 polymer ?
#
loop_
_entity_poly.entity_id
_entity_poly.type
_entity_poly.pdbx_seq_one_letter_code
_entity_poly.pdbx_strand_id
1 'polypeptide(L)'
;MVKHQPLQVYEKQVFVSFVTGIYGCRWKRYQRSQDDSSRWECTWFIILCSSFFLLLFWAYFWLVAQNDFNDFNWSVYNRSGEWRDETIPILASTTVGFSYITFLMILALFHISFGQQLNLYWVHKIGVLATLLTTISGVISVDDVWGDEWDILLVSLQSTAPFLHIGALATVTAISWLVAGYVVRRERSNFQVMVMVTYIIILLALYLAPLTFTCPCIMDRHGLKHRPDIIGRRGAPMLAPENTMVSFNRALQHGATSLEADVTLSVDGVPFLMRDRTLKRTTDVSKVFPSREREDASFFNWTEIRSLNAGHWFLETDPYWTVENLSTRDRSRIGNQTVCSLVEMLRLAARANGSAMLNIRKPPPEHPRYRSWFMDTLWAVQKAGISQKRVRTGEGARLSADRKREAVNSRDETEGDHEPDPPLQQGQLQRNTGVSGQ
;
A
#
# COMPACT_ATOMS: atom_id res chain seq x y z
N MET A 1 16.91 9.08 76.23
CA MET A 1 16.80 8.04 75.18
C MET A 1 17.15 8.66 73.84
N VAL A 2 18.39 8.48 73.38
CA VAL A 2 18.79 8.86 72.03
C VAL A 2 18.21 7.79 71.10
N LYS A 3 17.24 8.17 70.24
CA LYS A 3 16.74 7.28 69.19
C LYS A 3 17.89 7.06 68.20
N HIS A 4 18.51 5.89 68.23
CA HIS A 4 19.39 5.46 67.16
C HIS A 4 18.56 5.39 65.87
N GLN A 5 18.85 6.30 64.94
CA GLN A 5 18.42 6.19 63.55
C GLN A 5 19.01 4.88 63.02
N PRO A 6 18.21 3.95 62.47
CA PRO A 6 18.77 2.74 61.90
C PRO A 6 19.71 3.12 60.76
N LEU A 7 20.93 2.58 60.79
CA LEU A 7 21.93 2.73 59.74
C LEU A 7 21.30 2.32 58.40
N GLN A 8 21.05 3.31 57.55
CA GLN A 8 20.49 3.12 56.22
C GLN A 8 21.51 2.41 55.35
N VAL A 9 21.23 1.15 55.03
CA VAL A 9 22.05 0.36 54.10
C VAL A 9 21.80 0.88 52.68
N TYR A 10 22.73 1.68 52.17
CA TYR A 10 22.71 2.19 50.80
C TYR A 10 23.15 1.09 49.83
N GLU A 11 22.19 0.35 49.29
CA GLU A 11 22.46 -0.59 48.20
C GLU A 11 22.75 0.19 46.90
N LYS A 12 23.85 -0.12 46.21
CA LYS A 12 24.24 0.55 44.95
C LYS A 12 23.30 0.11 43.81
N GLN A 13 22.15 0.75 43.68
CA GLN A 13 21.22 0.50 42.57
C GLN A 13 21.59 1.33 41.32
N VAL A 14 22.72 0.99 40.70
CA VAL A 14 23.27 1.69 39.51
C VAL A 14 22.25 1.79 38.38
N PHE A 15 21.47 0.73 38.15
CA PHE A 15 20.43 0.70 37.12
C PHE A 15 19.30 1.70 37.39
N VAL A 16 18.86 1.84 38.63
CA VAL A 16 17.79 2.80 38.99
C VAL A 16 18.28 4.22 38.78
N SER A 17 19.51 4.55 39.21
CA SER A 17 20.11 5.87 38.95
C SER A 17 20.27 6.18 37.46
N PHE A 18 20.55 5.16 36.64
CA PHE A 18 20.62 5.32 35.19
C PHE A 18 19.24 5.63 34.58
N VAL A 19 18.21 4.85 34.93
CA VAL A 19 16.84 5.03 34.43
C VAL A 19 16.28 6.41 34.86
N THR A 20 16.42 6.79 36.14
CA THR A 20 15.96 8.09 36.63
C THR A 20 16.80 9.25 36.10
N GLY A 21 18.08 9.00 35.82
CA GLY A 21 19.00 9.93 35.20
C GLY A 21 18.56 10.30 33.80
N ILE A 22 18.23 9.32 32.96
CA ILE A 22 17.82 9.57 31.58
C ILE A 22 16.41 10.16 31.51
N TYR A 23 15.43 9.58 32.21
CA TYR A 23 14.03 10.03 32.10
C TYR A 23 13.76 11.40 32.76
N GLY A 24 14.41 11.66 33.90
CA GLY A 24 14.14 12.82 34.74
C GLY A 24 15.33 13.74 35.00
N CYS A 25 16.50 13.49 34.41
CA CYS A 25 17.77 14.18 34.74
C CYS A 25 18.17 14.09 36.22
N ARG A 26 17.80 13.00 36.90
CA ARG A 26 18.12 12.76 38.32
C ARG A 26 19.21 11.72 38.49
N TRP A 27 20.47 12.16 38.47
CA TRP A 27 21.68 11.30 38.53
C TRP A 27 22.23 11.04 39.95
N LYS A 28 21.65 11.65 41.00
CA LYS A 28 22.15 11.52 42.38
C LYS A 28 21.86 10.13 42.98
N ARG A 29 22.73 9.69 43.91
CA ARG A 29 22.57 8.47 44.75
C ARG A 29 21.18 8.50 45.40
N TYR A 30 20.28 7.65 44.92
CA TYR A 30 18.85 7.83 45.16
C TYR A 30 18.38 6.97 46.34
N GLN A 31 17.69 7.62 47.26
CA GLN A 31 16.85 6.99 48.26
C GLN A 31 15.47 6.78 47.61
N ARG A 32 14.94 5.57 47.64
CA ARG A 32 13.62 5.23 47.08
C ARG A 32 12.58 6.26 47.56
N SER A 33 12.01 7.09 46.68
CA SER A 33 10.94 7.99 47.10
C SER A 33 9.72 7.14 47.39
N GLN A 34 9.23 7.18 48.63
CA GLN A 34 7.91 6.62 48.97
C GLN A 34 6.77 7.55 48.55
N ASP A 35 7.08 8.70 47.96
CA ASP A 35 6.12 9.70 47.52
C ASP A 35 5.44 9.30 46.20
N ASP A 36 4.12 9.37 46.20
CA ASP A 36 3.28 9.15 45.01
C ASP A 36 3.58 10.18 43.90
N SER A 37 3.37 9.76 42.65
CA SER A 37 3.50 10.68 41.50
C SER A 37 2.42 11.77 41.56
N SER A 38 2.79 13.00 41.23
CA SER A 38 1.83 14.11 41.21
C SER A 38 0.80 13.94 40.09
N ARG A 39 -0.37 14.60 40.23
CA ARG A 39 -1.39 14.63 39.16
C ARG A 39 -0.81 15.09 37.82
N TRP A 40 0.09 16.07 37.85
CA TRP A 40 0.77 16.58 36.65
C TRP A 40 1.69 15.54 36.00
N GLU A 41 2.43 14.77 36.79
CA GLU A 41 3.28 13.69 36.28
C GLU A 41 2.44 12.59 35.63
N CYS A 42 1.29 12.25 36.23
CA CYS A 42 0.33 11.32 35.63
C CYS A 42 -0.24 11.86 34.30
N THR A 43 -0.59 13.14 34.22
CA THR A 43 -1.06 13.76 32.96
C THR A 43 0.00 13.66 31.86
N TRP A 44 1.27 13.92 32.17
CA TRP A 44 2.36 13.79 31.19
C TRP A 44 2.59 12.34 30.75
N PHE A 45 2.41 11.38 31.65
CA PHE A 45 2.45 9.96 31.29
C PHE A 45 1.29 9.57 30.35
N ILE A 46 0.08 10.10 30.57
CA ILE A 46 -1.05 9.90 29.65
C ILE A 46 -0.75 10.49 28.27
N ILE A 47 -0.21 11.72 28.21
CA ILE A 47 0.21 12.34 26.94
C ILE A 47 1.26 11.46 26.24
N LEU A 48 2.26 10.97 26.97
CA LEU A 48 3.27 10.07 26.42
C LEU A 48 2.65 8.78 25.85
N CYS A 49 1.66 8.19 26.54
CA CYS A 49 0.92 7.02 26.06
C CYS A 49 0.14 7.32 24.79
N SER A 50 -0.63 8.41 24.77
CA SER A 50 -1.39 8.83 23.59
C SER A 50 -0.47 9.09 22.39
N SER A 51 0.67 9.76 22.61
CA SER A 51 1.68 9.98 21.57
C SER A 51 2.25 8.67 21.03
N PHE A 52 2.53 7.70 21.90
CA PHE A 52 3.02 6.38 21.48
C PHE A 52 2.01 5.65 20.59
N PHE A 53 0.74 5.59 20.99
CA PHE A 53 -0.28 4.90 20.20
C PHE A 53 -0.58 5.61 18.87
N LEU A 54 -0.60 6.96 18.86
CA LEU A 54 -0.76 7.72 17.63
C LEU A 54 0.40 7.48 16.66
N LEU A 55 1.65 7.49 17.14
CA LEU A 55 2.82 7.20 16.30
C LEU A 55 2.86 5.75 15.85
N LEU A 56 2.42 4.80 16.67
CA LEU A 56 2.31 3.40 16.27
C LEU A 56 1.32 3.23 15.12
N PHE A 57 0.16 3.87 15.23
CA PHE A 57 -0.84 3.91 14.15
C PHE A 57 -0.28 4.60 12.90
N TRP A 58 0.38 5.74 13.07
CA TRP A 58 0.97 6.51 11.97
C TRP A 58 2.10 5.74 11.26
N ALA A 59 3.00 5.11 12.00
CA ALA A 59 4.04 4.26 11.43
C ALA A 59 3.46 3.04 10.71
N TYR A 60 2.38 2.45 11.25
CA TYR A 60 1.67 1.36 10.59
C TYR A 60 1.04 1.82 9.27
N PHE A 61 0.38 2.99 9.23
CA PHE A 61 -0.16 3.57 8.00
C PHE A 61 0.90 3.68 6.90
N TRP A 62 2.05 4.27 7.22
CA TRP A 62 3.13 4.43 6.25
C TRP A 62 3.78 3.11 5.82
N LEU A 63 3.80 2.10 6.67
CA LEU A 63 4.24 0.76 6.30
C LEU A 63 3.28 0.11 5.29
N VAL A 64 1.98 0.31 5.49
CA VAL A 64 0.94 -0.25 4.61
C VAL A 64 0.89 0.49 3.27
N ALA A 65 1.05 1.81 3.27
CA ALA A 65 1.01 2.67 2.09
C ALA A 65 2.27 2.58 1.20
N GLN A 66 3.24 1.71 1.53
CA GLN A 66 4.55 1.64 0.85
C GLN A 66 4.45 1.47 -0.68
N ASN A 67 3.46 0.73 -1.16
CA ASN A 67 3.30 0.50 -2.59
C ASN A 67 2.80 1.73 -3.35
N ASP A 68 2.19 2.69 -2.64
CA ASP A 68 1.48 3.83 -3.23
C ASP A 68 2.16 5.18 -2.92
N PHE A 69 3.40 5.15 -2.43
CA PHE A 69 4.21 6.36 -2.17
C PHE A 69 4.34 7.28 -3.39
N ASN A 70 4.42 6.72 -4.59
CA ASN A 70 4.47 7.51 -5.82
C ASN A 70 3.16 8.26 -6.08
N ASP A 71 2.02 7.68 -5.71
CA ASP A 71 0.71 8.29 -5.89
C ASP A 71 0.52 9.43 -4.88
N PHE A 72 1.00 9.27 -3.65
CA PHE A 72 1.09 10.38 -2.69
C PHE A 72 1.95 11.53 -3.22
N ASN A 73 3.17 11.24 -3.68
CA ASN A 73 4.08 12.26 -4.25
C ASN A 73 3.45 12.95 -5.46
N TRP A 74 2.71 12.22 -6.29
CA TRP A 74 1.95 12.79 -7.41
C TRP A 74 0.82 13.71 -6.95
N SER A 75 0.06 13.33 -5.93
CA SER A 75 -0.99 14.17 -5.34
C SER A 75 -0.43 15.48 -4.76
N VAL A 76 0.73 15.43 -4.11
CA VAL A 76 1.44 16.62 -3.64
C VAL A 76 1.94 17.47 -4.82
N TYR A 77 2.56 16.85 -5.82
CA TYR A 77 3.03 17.53 -7.04
C TYR A 77 1.91 18.30 -7.73
N ASN A 78 0.72 17.71 -7.82
CA ASN A 78 -0.41 18.34 -8.50
C ASN A 78 -0.91 19.60 -7.77
N ARG A 79 -0.62 19.74 -6.46
CA ARG A 79 -0.92 20.94 -5.67
C ARG A 79 0.23 21.94 -5.63
N SER A 80 1.47 21.47 -5.54
CA SER A 80 2.66 22.33 -5.38
C SER A 80 3.27 22.80 -6.70
N GLY A 81 3.11 22.02 -7.78
CA GLY A 81 3.78 22.24 -9.07
C GLY A 81 5.24 21.79 -9.11
N GLU A 82 5.82 21.33 -7.99
CA GLU A 82 7.21 20.90 -7.88
C GLU A 82 7.31 19.44 -7.46
N TRP A 83 8.01 18.63 -8.26
CA TRP A 83 8.17 17.20 -7.96
C TRP A 83 9.22 17.03 -6.87
N ARG A 84 8.79 16.54 -5.71
CA ARG A 84 9.63 16.23 -4.57
C ARG A 84 9.17 14.92 -3.94
N ASP A 85 10.13 14.13 -3.46
CA ASP A 85 9.81 12.92 -2.71
C ASP A 85 9.54 13.29 -1.25
N GLU A 86 8.29 13.63 -0.97
CA GLU A 86 7.83 14.05 0.35
C GLU A 86 7.67 12.86 1.32
N THR A 87 7.66 11.62 0.80
CA THR A 87 7.59 10.43 1.66
C THR A 87 8.85 10.24 2.50
N ILE A 88 10.04 10.50 1.94
CA ILE A 88 11.32 10.35 2.65
C ILE A 88 11.39 11.16 3.96
N PRO A 89 11.15 12.48 3.97
CA PRO A 89 11.20 13.25 5.22
C PRO A 89 10.10 12.86 6.21
N ILE A 90 8.91 12.46 5.74
CA ILE A 90 7.82 11.99 6.60
C ILE A 90 8.21 10.66 7.28
N LEU A 91 8.77 9.71 6.54
CA LEU A 91 9.23 8.43 7.07
C LEU A 91 10.40 8.60 8.05
N ALA A 92 11.35 9.47 7.72
CA ALA A 92 12.49 9.76 8.59
C ALA A 92 12.03 10.38 9.91
N SER A 93 11.17 11.40 9.86
CA SER A 93 10.61 12.05 11.06
C SER A 93 9.75 11.10 11.89
N THR A 94 8.92 10.27 11.24
CA THR A 94 8.10 9.24 11.89
C THR A 94 8.97 8.21 12.61
N THR A 95 10.04 7.73 11.97
CA THR A 95 10.96 6.74 12.55
C THR A 95 11.70 7.30 13.76
N VAL A 96 12.21 8.53 13.66
CA VAL A 96 12.89 9.21 14.77
C VAL A 96 11.93 9.46 15.93
N GLY A 97 10.73 9.99 15.63
CA GLY A 97 9.68 10.25 16.62
C GLY A 97 9.23 8.99 17.33
N PHE A 98 8.90 7.93 16.58
CA PHE A 98 8.48 6.64 17.12
C PHE A 98 9.56 6.01 17.99
N SER A 99 10.81 6.00 17.55
CA SER A 99 11.94 5.46 18.32
C SER A 99 12.14 6.21 19.64
N TYR A 100 12.07 7.55 19.59
CA TYR A 100 12.22 8.41 20.76
C TYR A 100 11.10 8.20 21.79
N ILE A 101 9.84 8.21 21.34
CA ILE A 101 8.69 8.01 22.22
C ILE A 101 8.66 6.60 22.79
N THR A 102 9.00 5.58 21.99
CA THR A 102 9.12 4.19 22.46
C THR A 102 10.18 4.05 23.54
N PHE A 103 11.34 4.69 23.36
CA PHE A 103 12.40 4.68 24.37
C PHE A 103 11.94 5.32 25.69
N LEU A 104 11.25 6.47 25.63
CA LEU A 104 10.68 7.12 26.82
C LEU A 104 9.59 6.27 27.48
N MET A 105 8.77 5.57 26.69
CA MET A 105 7.75 4.66 27.18
C MET A 105 8.37 3.52 27.99
N ILE A 106 9.43 2.89 27.46
CA ILE A 106 10.16 1.82 28.15
C ILE A 106 10.74 2.32 29.48
N LEU A 107 11.35 3.51 29.50
CA LEU A 107 11.84 4.13 30.72
C LEU A 107 10.71 4.41 31.73
N ALA A 108 9.56 4.90 31.27
CA ALA A 108 8.40 5.13 32.12
C ALA A 108 7.87 3.81 32.75
N LEU A 109 7.84 2.72 31.98
CA LEU A 109 7.48 1.40 32.49
C LEU A 109 8.46 0.90 33.57
N PHE A 110 9.77 1.14 33.39
CA PHE A 110 10.75 0.84 34.42
C PHE A 110 10.54 1.69 35.69
N HIS A 111 10.23 2.98 35.55
CA HIS A 111 9.87 3.84 36.69
C HIS A 111 8.69 3.26 37.48
N ILE A 112 7.62 2.85 36.80
CA ILE A 112 6.46 2.19 37.43
C ILE A 112 6.89 0.91 38.15
N SER A 113 7.72 0.09 37.51
CA SER A 113 8.17 -1.19 38.08
C SER A 113 9.05 -1.04 39.32
N PHE A 114 9.84 0.03 39.41
CA PHE A 114 10.68 0.32 40.57
C PHE A 114 9.94 1.13 41.64
N GLY A 115 8.70 1.55 41.36
CA GLY A 115 7.92 2.43 42.23
C GLY A 115 8.55 3.82 42.34
N GLN A 116 9.07 4.33 41.23
CA GLN A 116 9.67 5.67 41.14
C GLN A 116 8.67 6.67 40.56
N GLN A 117 8.79 7.93 40.94
CA GLN A 117 7.97 9.01 40.37
C GLN A 117 8.19 9.16 38.87
N LEU A 118 7.10 9.39 38.12
CA LEU A 118 7.08 9.62 36.67
C LEU A 118 7.47 11.07 36.29
N ASN A 119 8.55 11.58 36.90
CA ASN A 119 9.02 12.93 36.63
C ASN A 119 9.77 13.00 35.29
N LEU A 120 9.03 13.35 34.24
CA LEU A 120 9.57 13.57 32.91
C LEU A 120 10.28 14.94 32.85
N TYR A 121 11.57 14.93 32.49
CA TYR A 121 12.36 16.15 32.37
C TYR A 121 11.80 17.11 31.31
N TRP A 122 11.98 18.42 31.48
CA TRP A 122 11.36 19.43 30.62
C TRP A 122 11.75 19.31 29.13
N VAL A 123 12.99 18.91 28.82
CA VAL A 123 13.41 18.65 27.43
C VAL A 123 12.61 17.50 26.81
N HIS A 124 12.35 16.43 27.56
CA HIS A 124 11.51 15.34 27.08
C HIS A 124 10.06 15.76 26.92
N LYS A 125 9.53 16.62 27.81
CA LYS A 125 8.19 17.20 27.64
C LYS A 125 8.06 17.98 26.32
N ILE A 126 9.06 18.79 25.98
CA ILE A 126 9.12 19.51 24.70
C ILE A 126 9.19 18.51 23.54
N GLY A 127 10.06 17.51 23.62
CA GLY A 127 10.20 16.48 22.58
C GLY A 127 8.90 15.69 22.35
N VAL A 128 8.21 15.28 23.42
CA VAL A 128 6.92 14.58 23.35
C VAL A 128 5.86 15.47 22.70
N LEU A 129 5.77 16.74 23.09
CA LEU A 129 4.80 17.67 22.52
C LEU A 129 5.09 17.97 21.05
N ALA A 130 6.36 18.21 20.69
CA ALA A 130 6.77 18.44 19.31
C ALA A 130 6.44 17.23 18.42
N THR A 131 6.75 16.01 18.90
CA THR A 131 6.44 14.78 18.16
C THR A 131 4.92 14.57 18.01
N LEU A 132 4.15 14.85 19.07
CA LEU A 132 2.69 14.76 19.02
C LEU A 132 2.09 15.73 18.01
N LEU A 133 2.49 17.01 18.06
CA LEU A 133 1.97 18.05 17.17
C LEU A 133 2.35 17.80 15.71
N THR A 134 3.59 17.38 15.46
CA THR A 134 4.03 17.03 14.10
C THR A 134 3.28 15.81 13.56
N THR A 135 3.01 14.79 14.38
CA THR A 135 2.23 13.62 13.96
C THR A 135 0.77 14.00 13.69
N ILE A 136 0.13 14.78 14.55
CA ILE A 136 -1.25 15.26 14.33
C ILE A 136 -1.33 16.09 13.05
N SER A 137 -0.38 17.00 12.85
CA SER A 137 -0.30 17.78 11.61
C SER A 137 -0.13 16.87 10.39
N GLY A 138 0.72 15.85 10.47
CA GLY A 138 0.92 14.89 9.40
C GLY A 138 -0.34 14.11 9.02
N VAL A 139 -1.07 13.62 10.03
CA VAL A 139 -2.35 12.92 9.83
C VAL A 139 -3.36 13.82 9.12
N ILE A 140 -3.52 15.06 9.59
CA ILE A 140 -4.45 16.03 8.97
C ILE A 140 -4.03 16.35 7.53
N SER A 141 -2.72 16.52 7.27
CA SER A 141 -2.22 16.80 5.92
C SER A 141 -2.44 15.63 4.96
N VAL A 142 -2.27 14.38 5.41
CA VAL A 142 -2.55 13.20 4.59
C VAL A 142 -4.04 13.06 4.32
N ASP A 143 -4.89 13.30 5.32
CA ASP A 143 -6.34 13.28 5.14
C ASP A 143 -6.81 14.27 4.06
N ASP A 144 -6.26 15.49 4.09
CA ASP A 144 -6.60 16.53 3.12
C ASP A 144 -6.05 16.23 1.70
N VAL A 145 -4.86 15.65 1.58
CA VAL A 145 -4.19 15.41 0.28
C VAL A 145 -4.57 14.07 -0.35
N TRP A 146 -4.80 13.05 0.48
CA TRP A 146 -4.78 11.64 0.10
C TRP A 146 -5.72 10.78 0.97
N GLY A 147 -6.90 11.33 1.31
CA GLY A 147 -7.87 10.69 2.20
C GLY A 147 -8.43 9.35 1.72
N ASP A 148 -8.48 9.10 0.40
CA ASP A 148 -8.99 7.83 -0.15
C ASP A 148 -8.17 6.60 0.32
N GLU A 149 -6.91 6.79 0.72
CA GLU A 149 -6.06 5.69 1.16
C GLU A 149 -6.33 5.20 2.58
N TRP A 150 -7.15 5.91 3.35
CA TRP A 150 -7.56 5.42 4.67
C TRP A 150 -8.29 4.07 4.58
N ASP A 151 -8.93 3.78 3.44
CA ASP A 151 -9.58 2.49 3.20
C ASP A 151 -8.58 1.31 3.15
N ILE A 152 -7.34 1.56 2.71
CA ILE A 152 -6.30 0.52 2.68
C ILE A 152 -5.97 0.06 4.10
N LEU A 153 -6.05 0.92 5.11
CA LEU A 153 -5.80 0.51 6.50
C LEU A 153 -6.76 -0.59 6.95
N LEU A 154 -8.05 -0.47 6.61
CA LEU A 154 -9.05 -1.46 7.01
C LEU A 154 -8.78 -2.81 6.34
N VAL A 155 -8.50 -2.80 5.03
CA VAL A 155 -8.15 -4.01 4.28
C VAL A 155 -6.86 -4.63 4.81
N SER A 156 -5.87 -3.79 5.10
CA SER A 156 -4.60 -4.24 5.66
C SER A 156 -4.78 -4.85 7.04
N LEU A 157 -5.54 -4.21 7.94
CA LEU A 157 -5.87 -4.74 9.28
C LEU A 157 -6.57 -6.09 9.20
N GLN A 158 -7.48 -6.32 8.24
CA GLN A 158 -8.07 -7.65 8.03
C GLN A 158 -7.00 -8.71 7.75
N SER A 159 -5.97 -8.37 6.97
CA SER A 159 -4.87 -9.30 6.66
C SER A 159 -3.84 -9.44 7.80
N THR A 160 -3.53 -8.36 8.51
CA THR A 160 -2.45 -8.29 9.49
C THR A 160 -2.90 -8.57 10.93
N ALA A 161 -4.21 -8.50 11.21
CA ALA A 161 -4.79 -8.65 12.56
C ALA A 161 -4.26 -9.88 13.32
N PRO A 162 -4.15 -11.09 12.74
CA PRO A 162 -3.62 -12.25 13.47
C PRO A 162 -2.17 -12.04 13.94
N PHE A 163 -1.33 -11.38 13.13
CA PHE A 163 0.06 -11.13 13.47
C PHE A 163 0.20 -10.01 14.51
N LEU A 164 -0.58 -8.94 14.36
CA LEU A 164 -0.66 -7.86 15.35
C LEU A 164 -1.17 -8.37 16.70
N HIS A 165 -2.12 -9.32 16.68
CA HIS A 165 -2.65 -9.98 17.87
C HIS A 165 -1.60 -10.80 18.61
N ILE A 166 -0.83 -11.63 17.89
CA ILE A 166 0.29 -12.39 18.47
C ILE A 166 1.30 -11.42 19.11
N GLY A 167 1.63 -10.33 18.42
CA GLY A 167 2.50 -9.27 18.94
C GLY A 167 1.96 -8.65 20.23
N ALA A 168 0.68 -8.26 20.24
CA ALA A 168 0.01 -7.68 21.39
C ALA A 168 -0.03 -8.65 22.59
N LEU A 169 -0.30 -9.93 22.36
CA LEU A 169 -0.29 -10.96 23.39
C LEU A 169 1.12 -11.16 23.98
N ALA A 170 2.14 -11.18 23.13
CA ALA A 170 3.54 -11.25 23.57
C ALA A 170 3.92 -10.02 24.41
N THR A 171 3.51 -8.81 24.01
CA THR A 171 3.74 -7.57 24.77
C THR A 171 3.03 -7.57 26.12
N VAL A 172 1.74 -7.92 26.17
CA VAL A 172 0.99 -7.99 27.43
C VAL A 172 1.59 -9.03 28.37
N THR A 173 1.98 -10.19 27.83
CA THR A 173 2.69 -11.24 28.60
C THR A 173 4.03 -10.74 29.14
N ALA A 174 4.81 -10.03 28.33
CA ALA A 174 6.10 -9.46 28.75
C ALA A 174 5.95 -8.37 29.83
N ILE A 175 4.83 -7.64 29.85
CA ILE A 175 4.55 -6.59 30.85
C ILE A 175 3.88 -7.17 32.12
N SER A 176 3.37 -8.41 32.07
CA SER A 176 2.66 -9.06 33.18
C SER A 176 3.40 -9.03 34.51
N TRP A 177 4.71 -9.30 34.51
CA TRP A 177 5.53 -9.29 35.73
C TRP A 177 5.72 -7.88 36.31
N LEU A 178 5.74 -6.84 35.46
CA LEU A 178 5.80 -5.44 35.91
C LEU A 178 4.50 -5.07 36.64
N VAL A 179 3.36 -5.46 36.06
CA VAL A 179 2.03 -5.24 36.66
C VAL A 179 1.89 -6.03 37.96
N ALA A 180 2.26 -7.31 37.97
CA ALA A 180 2.24 -8.14 39.16
C ALA A 180 3.15 -7.57 40.27
N GLY A 181 4.36 -7.13 39.91
CA GLY A 181 5.29 -6.50 40.83
C GLY A 181 4.78 -5.18 41.40
N TYR A 182 4.07 -4.38 40.60
CA TYR A 182 3.39 -3.16 41.05
C TYR A 182 2.26 -3.49 42.03
N VAL A 183 1.42 -4.48 41.69
CA VAL A 183 0.25 -4.87 42.50
C VAL A 183 0.68 -5.46 43.85
N VAL A 184 1.68 -6.34 43.89
CA VAL A 184 2.10 -7.02 45.13
C VAL A 184 2.76 -6.07 46.15
N ARG A 185 3.45 -5.01 45.68
CA ARG A 185 4.28 -4.16 46.54
C ARG A 185 3.54 -3.02 47.23
N ARG A 186 2.32 -2.67 46.79
CA ARG A 186 1.59 -1.51 47.32
C ARG A 186 0.56 -1.97 48.35
N GLU A 187 0.45 -1.23 49.46
CA GLU A 187 -0.62 -1.44 50.44
C GLU A 187 -1.98 -1.07 49.80
N ARG A 188 -3.03 -1.84 50.14
CA ARG A 188 -4.38 -1.81 49.51
C ARG A 188 -4.81 -0.39 49.16
N SER A 189 -4.71 -0.04 47.87
CA SER A 189 -5.18 1.23 47.32
C SER A 189 -6.18 0.99 46.20
N ASN A 190 -7.17 1.88 46.05
CA ASN A 190 -8.13 1.83 44.94
C ASN A 190 -7.44 1.81 43.57
N PHE A 191 -6.27 2.45 43.48
CA PHE A 191 -5.46 2.50 42.26
C PHE A 191 -4.86 1.13 41.87
N GLN A 192 -4.43 0.33 42.84
CA GLN A 192 -3.95 -1.03 42.61
C GLN A 192 -5.03 -1.93 41.99
N VAL A 193 -6.26 -1.85 42.53
CA VAL A 193 -7.41 -2.59 42.02
C VAL A 193 -7.73 -2.13 40.59
N MET A 194 -7.73 -0.82 40.34
CA MET A 194 -7.96 -0.26 39.01
C MET A 194 -6.94 -0.80 37.99
N VAL A 195 -5.64 -0.76 38.29
CA VAL A 195 -4.59 -1.26 37.39
C VAL A 195 -4.75 -2.76 37.10
N MET A 196 -5.04 -3.56 38.13
CA MET A 196 -5.26 -5.00 37.98
C MET A 196 -6.49 -5.29 37.10
N VAL A 197 -7.61 -4.61 37.36
CA VAL A 197 -8.86 -4.77 36.58
C VAL A 197 -8.63 -4.36 35.13
N THR A 198 -7.99 -3.22 34.87
CA THR A 198 -7.67 -2.78 33.51
C THR A 198 -6.79 -3.80 32.79
N TYR A 199 -5.77 -4.36 33.45
CA TYR A 199 -4.93 -5.41 32.86
C TYR A 199 -5.74 -6.67 32.51
N ILE A 200 -6.64 -7.11 33.40
CA ILE A 200 -7.51 -8.27 33.14
C ILE A 200 -8.47 -8.00 31.98
N ILE A 201 -9.06 -6.80 31.90
CA ILE A 201 -9.93 -6.41 30.78
C ILE A 201 -9.18 -6.43 29.46
N ILE A 202 -7.97 -5.86 29.41
CA ILE A 202 -7.12 -5.89 28.20
C ILE A 202 -6.78 -7.32 27.83
N LEU A 203 -6.39 -8.15 28.80
CA LEU A 203 -6.06 -9.55 28.57
C LEU A 203 -7.26 -10.33 28.03
N LEU A 204 -8.45 -10.15 28.61
CA LEU A 204 -9.68 -10.79 28.17
C LEU A 204 -10.06 -10.32 26.75
N ALA A 205 -9.98 -9.02 26.48
CA ALA A 205 -10.24 -8.47 25.16
C ALA A 205 -9.30 -9.07 24.11
N LEU A 206 -8.01 -9.20 24.42
CA LEU A 206 -7.05 -9.88 23.55
C LEU A 206 -7.41 -11.35 23.37
N TYR A 207 -7.76 -12.11 24.41
CA TYR A 207 -8.15 -13.52 24.24
C TYR A 207 -9.42 -13.72 23.40
N LEU A 208 -10.34 -12.75 23.43
CA LEU A 208 -11.58 -12.79 22.66
C LEU A 208 -11.45 -12.19 21.25
N ALA A 209 -10.43 -11.36 20.99
CA ALA A 209 -10.21 -10.71 19.69
C ALA A 209 -10.17 -11.66 18.48
N PRO A 210 -9.60 -12.89 18.56
CA PRO A 210 -9.63 -13.82 17.43
C PRO A 210 -11.04 -14.17 16.94
N LEU A 211 -12.07 -14.03 17.77
CA LEU A 211 -13.46 -14.29 17.38
C LEU A 211 -14.02 -13.23 16.43
N THR A 212 -13.40 -12.05 16.34
CA THR A 212 -13.85 -10.93 15.49
C THR A 212 -13.02 -10.77 14.21
N PHE A 213 -11.96 -11.55 14.01
CA PHE A 213 -11.08 -11.39 12.86
C PHE A 213 -11.71 -11.94 11.58
N THR A 214 -11.96 -11.06 10.62
CA THR A 214 -12.35 -11.39 9.24
C THR A 214 -11.11 -11.44 8.34
N CYS A 215 -10.15 -12.31 8.70
CA CYS A 215 -8.89 -12.42 7.95
C CYS A 215 -9.04 -13.41 6.77
N PRO A 216 -8.77 -13.00 5.51
CA PRO A 216 -8.82 -13.91 4.36
C PRO A 216 -7.89 -15.13 4.48
N CYS A 217 -6.86 -15.05 5.33
CA CYS A 217 -5.93 -16.15 5.59
C CYS A 217 -6.53 -17.26 6.48
N ILE A 218 -7.60 -16.96 7.24
CA ILE A 218 -8.25 -17.86 8.20
C ILE A 218 -9.67 -18.24 7.73
N MET A 219 -10.31 -17.35 6.96
CA MET A 219 -11.66 -17.59 6.43
C MET A 219 -11.73 -18.82 5.52
N ASP A 220 -12.90 -19.47 5.54
CA ASP A 220 -13.19 -20.54 4.62
C ASP A 220 -13.19 -20.04 3.18
N ARG A 221 -12.64 -20.87 2.27
CA ARG A 221 -12.51 -20.54 0.85
C ARG A 221 -13.85 -20.19 0.18
N HIS A 222 -14.96 -20.73 0.68
CA HIS A 222 -16.31 -20.46 0.18
C HIS A 222 -16.85 -19.07 0.59
N GLY A 223 -16.30 -18.48 1.65
CA GLY A 223 -16.64 -17.12 2.11
C GLY A 223 -15.79 -16.03 1.45
N LEU A 224 -14.79 -16.39 0.65
CA LEU A 224 -13.94 -15.43 -0.05
C LEU A 224 -14.66 -14.86 -1.28
N LYS A 225 -14.51 -13.54 -1.49
CA LYS A 225 -14.93 -12.89 -2.74
C LYS A 225 -14.15 -13.46 -3.94
N HIS A 226 -14.68 -13.27 -5.14
CA HIS A 226 -14.00 -13.71 -6.37
C HIS A 226 -12.58 -13.15 -6.43
N ARG A 227 -11.63 -14.01 -6.83
CA ARG A 227 -10.24 -13.61 -7.02
C ARG A 227 -10.18 -12.44 -8.01
N PRO A 228 -9.39 -11.38 -7.72
CA PRO A 228 -9.19 -10.30 -8.67
C PRO A 228 -8.54 -10.81 -9.96
N ASP A 229 -8.88 -10.17 -11.07
CA ASP A 229 -8.23 -10.43 -12.35
C ASP A 229 -6.76 -10.04 -12.28
N ILE A 230 -5.89 -10.93 -12.77
CA ILE A 230 -4.45 -10.64 -12.88
C ILE A 230 -4.15 -10.33 -14.33
N ILE A 231 -3.70 -9.10 -14.57
CA ILE A 231 -3.40 -8.60 -15.90
C ILE A 231 -1.88 -8.54 -16.08
N GLY A 232 -1.35 -9.35 -17.00
CA GLY A 232 0.05 -9.32 -17.40
C GLY A 232 0.34 -8.09 -18.25
N ARG A 233 0.75 -7.00 -17.61
CA ARG A 233 1.11 -5.72 -18.26
C ARG A 233 2.32 -5.92 -19.18
N ARG A 234 2.12 -5.79 -20.49
CA ARG A 234 3.09 -6.17 -21.54
C ARG A 234 3.64 -7.59 -21.39
N GLY A 235 2.84 -8.49 -20.82
CA GLY A 235 3.26 -9.81 -20.38
C GLY A 235 3.79 -9.79 -18.94
N ALA A 236 5.03 -10.24 -18.75
CA ALA A 236 5.71 -10.32 -17.47
C ALA A 236 7.11 -9.66 -17.60
N PRO A 237 7.18 -8.31 -17.66
CA PRO A 237 8.39 -7.57 -17.99
C PRO A 237 9.54 -7.81 -17.01
N MET A 238 9.26 -8.15 -15.76
CA MET A 238 10.28 -8.51 -14.76
C MET A 238 10.92 -9.89 -14.99
N LEU A 239 10.32 -10.73 -15.84
CA LEU A 239 10.79 -12.11 -16.10
C LEU A 239 11.26 -12.32 -17.53
N ALA A 240 10.85 -11.46 -18.46
CA ALA A 240 11.16 -11.58 -19.88
C ALA A 240 10.89 -10.25 -20.60
N PRO A 241 11.56 -9.98 -21.74
CA PRO A 241 11.44 -8.71 -22.46
C PRO A 241 9.98 -8.37 -22.78
N GLU A 242 9.55 -7.15 -22.44
CA GLU A 242 8.17 -6.69 -22.61
C GLU A 242 7.65 -6.86 -24.05
N ASN A 243 6.35 -7.09 -24.20
CA ASN A 243 5.67 -7.25 -25.50
C ASN A 243 6.21 -8.40 -26.38
N THR A 244 6.93 -9.38 -25.82
CA THR A 244 7.38 -10.59 -26.53
C THR A 244 6.51 -11.81 -26.21
N MET A 245 6.52 -12.80 -27.10
CA MET A 245 5.81 -14.07 -26.88
C MET A 245 6.27 -14.81 -25.63
N VAL A 246 7.56 -14.75 -25.29
CA VAL A 246 8.07 -15.34 -24.03
C VAL A 246 7.49 -14.60 -22.83
N SER A 247 7.40 -13.28 -22.85
CA SER A 247 6.84 -12.49 -21.74
C SER A 247 5.35 -12.76 -21.51
N PHE A 248 4.56 -12.87 -22.57
CA PHE A 248 3.15 -13.27 -22.44
C PHE A 248 2.97 -14.70 -21.93
N ASN A 249 3.79 -15.65 -22.41
CA ASN A 249 3.76 -17.02 -21.89
C ASN A 249 4.11 -17.06 -20.40
N ARG A 250 5.11 -16.29 -19.96
CA ARG A 250 5.46 -16.17 -18.53
C ARG A 250 4.29 -15.62 -17.72
N ALA A 251 3.64 -14.56 -18.18
CA ALA A 251 2.46 -14.01 -17.50
C ALA A 251 1.36 -15.07 -17.29
N LEU A 252 1.04 -15.84 -18.33
CA LEU A 252 0.06 -16.92 -18.24
C LEU A 252 0.50 -18.05 -17.30
N GLN A 253 1.79 -18.43 -17.33
CA GLN A 253 2.35 -19.43 -16.40
C GLN A 253 2.25 -18.99 -14.94
N HIS A 254 2.32 -17.68 -14.67
CA HIS A 254 2.16 -17.09 -13.35
C HIS A 254 0.69 -16.74 -12.99
N GLY A 255 -0.28 -17.23 -13.78
CA GLY A 255 -1.70 -17.15 -13.45
C GLY A 255 -2.38 -15.85 -13.86
N ALA A 256 -1.81 -15.09 -14.80
CA ALA A 256 -2.50 -13.97 -15.43
C ALA A 256 -3.74 -14.46 -16.19
N THR A 257 -4.90 -13.87 -15.89
CA THR A 257 -6.17 -14.14 -16.59
C THR A 257 -6.34 -13.27 -17.82
N SER A 258 -5.62 -12.14 -17.88
CA SER A 258 -5.61 -11.23 -19.02
C SER A 258 -4.19 -10.83 -19.42
N LEU A 259 -3.97 -10.58 -20.69
CA LEU A 259 -2.73 -9.99 -21.21
C LEU A 259 -2.99 -8.55 -21.62
N GLU A 260 -2.08 -7.64 -21.28
CA GLU A 260 -2.13 -6.25 -21.76
C GLU A 260 -0.95 -5.99 -22.69
N ALA A 261 -1.18 -5.21 -23.74
CA ALA A 261 -0.12 -4.79 -24.65
C ALA A 261 -0.42 -3.44 -25.31
N ASP A 262 0.65 -2.74 -25.63
CA ASP A 262 0.65 -1.53 -26.45
C ASP A 262 0.71 -1.91 -27.94
N VAL A 263 -0.27 -1.45 -28.72
CA VAL A 263 -0.42 -1.78 -30.13
C VAL A 263 -0.10 -0.56 -30.98
N THR A 264 0.70 -0.75 -32.02
CA THR A 264 0.93 0.22 -33.09
C THR A 264 0.78 -0.47 -34.45
N LEU A 265 0.81 0.30 -35.54
CA LEU A 265 0.59 -0.19 -36.90
C LEU A 265 1.83 0.04 -37.74
N SER A 266 2.25 -0.97 -38.52
CA SER A 266 3.32 -0.82 -39.50
C SER A 266 2.86 -0.10 -40.77
N VAL A 267 3.79 0.34 -41.60
CA VAL A 267 3.50 1.11 -42.83
C VAL A 267 2.67 0.31 -43.84
N ASP A 268 2.86 -1.01 -43.86
CA ASP A 268 2.12 -1.97 -44.68
C ASP A 268 0.79 -2.42 -44.05
N GLY A 269 0.45 -1.95 -42.84
CA GLY A 269 -0.86 -2.15 -42.21
C GLY A 269 -0.96 -3.37 -41.29
N VAL A 270 0.16 -3.86 -40.76
CA VAL A 270 0.18 -4.98 -39.80
C VAL A 270 0.27 -4.44 -38.37
N PRO A 271 -0.72 -4.73 -37.50
CA PRO A 271 -0.65 -4.33 -36.09
C PRO A 271 0.39 -5.16 -35.32
N PHE A 272 1.30 -4.48 -34.63
CA PHE A 272 2.37 -5.08 -33.83
C PHE A 272 2.48 -4.44 -32.45
N LEU A 273 3.20 -5.12 -31.56
CA LEU A 273 3.28 -4.75 -30.15
C LEU A 273 4.53 -3.91 -29.88
N MET A 274 4.32 -2.66 -29.48
CA MET A 274 5.38 -1.71 -29.17
C MET A 274 4.85 -0.58 -28.29
N ARG A 275 5.55 -0.31 -27.18
CA ARG A 275 5.24 0.78 -26.24
C ARG A 275 5.85 2.11 -26.68
N ASP A 276 7.03 2.08 -27.23
CA ASP A 276 7.79 3.29 -27.54
C ASP A 276 7.39 3.87 -28.89
N ARG A 277 7.74 5.14 -29.15
CA ARG A 277 7.60 5.72 -30.48
C ARG A 277 8.63 5.19 -31.46
N THR A 278 9.81 4.82 -31.00
CA THR A 278 10.90 4.28 -31.84
C THR A 278 11.26 2.87 -31.41
N LEU A 279 11.96 2.13 -32.27
CA LEU A 279 12.38 0.75 -32.00
C LEU A 279 13.68 0.67 -31.16
N LYS A 280 14.30 1.80 -30.84
CA LYS A 280 15.67 1.89 -30.34
C LYS A 280 15.92 1.21 -29.00
N ARG A 281 15.00 1.34 -28.03
CA ARG A 281 15.25 0.88 -26.66
C ARG A 281 15.09 -0.64 -26.52
N THR A 282 14.14 -1.23 -27.24
CA THR A 282 13.71 -2.62 -27.05
C THR A 282 14.06 -3.52 -28.23
N THR A 283 14.85 -3.04 -29.17
CA THR A 283 15.34 -3.84 -30.31
C THR A 283 16.77 -3.50 -30.70
N ASP A 284 17.32 -4.25 -31.66
CA ASP A 284 18.63 -4.00 -32.29
C ASP A 284 18.57 -3.10 -33.53
N VAL A 285 17.52 -2.27 -33.69
CA VAL A 285 17.36 -1.36 -34.85
C VAL A 285 18.58 -0.48 -35.10
N SER A 286 19.30 -0.02 -34.08
CA SER A 286 20.51 0.80 -34.25
C SER A 286 21.66 0.04 -34.92
N LYS A 287 21.66 -1.30 -34.87
CA LYS A 287 22.64 -2.14 -35.55
C LYS A 287 22.18 -2.49 -36.98
N VAL A 288 20.89 -2.80 -37.16
CA VAL A 288 20.33 -3.26 -38.44
C VAL A 288 19.97 -2.10 -39.38
N PHE A 289 19.40 -1.02 -38.86
CA PHE A 289 18.97 0.18 -39.59
C PHE A 289 19.47 1.47 -38.92
N PRO A 290 20.80 1.72 -38.88
CA PRO A 290 21.39 2.82 -38.12
C PRO A 290 20.91 4.21 -38.56
N SER A 291 20.58 4.41 -39.83
CA SER A 291 20.06 5.70 -40.35
C SER A 291 18.62 5.99 -39.91
N ARG A 292 17.87 4.97 -39.46
CA ARG A 292 16.43 5.04 -39.14
C ARG A 292 16.13 4.81 -37.65
N GLU A 293 17.14 4.74 -36.77
CA GLU A 293 16.94 4.40 -35.36
C GLU A 293 16.02 5.37 -34.58
N ARG A 294 15.86 6.61 -35.05
CA ARG A 294 15.00 7.64 -34.45
C ARG A 294 13.67 7.81 -35.17
N GLU A 295 13.45 7.06 -36.25
CA GLU A 295 12.20 7.09 -36.99
C GLU A 295 11.08 6.45 -36.15
N ASP A 296 9.85 6.92 -36.35
CA ASP A 296 8.70 6.35 -35.66
C ASP A 296 8.51 4.89 -36.13
N ALA A 297 8.29 3.99 -35.18
CA ALA A 297 8.16 2.56 -35.40
C ALA A 297 7.06 2.23 -36.42
N SER A 298 6.05 3.09 -36.56
CA SER A 298 4.98 2.91 -37.54
C SER A 298 5.43 3.02 -38.99
N PHE A 299 6.53 3.74 -39.29
CA PHE A 299 7.03 3.87 -40.67
C PHE A 299 7.88 2.70 -41.16
N PHE A 300 8.12 1.70 -40.31
CA PHE A 300 8.77 0.46 -40.72
C PHE A 300 7.75 -0.53 -41.30
N ASN A 301 8.19 -1.35 -42.24
CA ASN A 301 7.40 -2.48 -42.74
C ASN A 301 7.44 -3.63 -41.74
N TRP A 302 6.36 -4.42 -41.65
CA TRP A 302 6.31 -5.62 -40.80
C TRP A 302 7.48 -6.57 -41.02
N THR A 303 7.92 -6.74 -42.27
CA THR A 303 9.08 -7.59 -42.60
C THR A 303 10.37 -7.09 -41.96
N GLU A 304 10.59 -5.77 -41.97
CA GLU A 304 11.73 -5.12 -41.28
C GLU A 304 11.59 -5.31 -39.76
N ILE A 305 10.42 -5.00 -39.20
CA ILE A 305 10.14 -5.11 -37.76
C ILE A 305 10.34 -6.54 -37.26
N ARG A 306 9.87 -7.54 -38.02
CA ARG A 306 9.98 -8.95 -37.66
C ARG A 306 11.41 -9.47 -37.72
N SER A 307 12.28 -8.84 -38.52
CA SER A 307 13.70 -9.20 -38.60
C SER A 307 14.51 -8.74 -37.39
N LEU A 308 14.01 -7.76 -36.63
CA LEU A 308 14.70 -7.21 -35.47
C LEU A 308 14.62 -8.15 -34.26
N ASN A 309 15.71 -8.20 -33.52
CA ASN A 309 15.77 -8.88 -32.25
C ASN A 309 15.15 -8.00 -31.15
N ALA A 310 14.20 -8.56 -30.40
CA ALA A 310 13.52 -7.87 -29.30
C ALA A 310 13.89 -8.42 -27.91
N GLY A 311 14.96 -9.21 -27.83
CA GLY A 311 15.35 -9.99 -26.66
C GLY A 311 16.69 -9.61 -26.03
N HIS A 312 17.71 -9.34 -26.85
CA HIS A 312 19.07 -9.10 -26.38
C HIS A 312 19.19 -7.90 -25.43
N TRP A 313 18.47 -6.80 -25.70
CA TRP A 313 18.50 -5.60 -24.86
C TRP A 313 18.17 -5.91 -23.39
N PHE A 314 17.26 -6.86 -23.14
CA PHE A 314 16.86 -7.26 -21.80
C PHE A 314 17.99 -7.97 -21.05
N LEU A 315 18.73 -8.81 -21.77
CA LEU A 315 19.88 -9.55 -21.21
C LEU A 315 21.09 -8.64 -20.99
N GLU A 316 21.28 -7.63 -21.86
CA GLU A 316 22.40 -6.69 -21.78
C GLU A 316 22.17 -5.61 -20.73
N THR A 317 20.96 -5.05 -20.67
CA THR A 317 20.64 -3.92 -19.78
C THR A 317 20.24 -4.38 -18.38
N ASP A 318 19.72 -5.61 -18.26
CA ASP A 318 19.13 -6.18 -17.04
C ASP A 318 18.25 -5.16 -16.27
N PRO A 319 17.13 -4.69 -16.87
CA PRO A 319 16.35 -3.57 -16.34
C PRO A 319 15.72 -3.82 -14.96
N TYR A 320 15.71 -5.08 -14.49
CA TYR A 320 15.09 -5.49 -13.23
C TYR A 320 16.01 -6.32 -12.33
N TRP A 321 17.32 -6.40 -12.63
CA TRP A 321 18.29 -7.21 -11.87
C TRP A 321 17.87 -8.69 -11.73
N THR A 322 17.34 -9.26 -12.81
CA THR A 322 16.77 -10.62 -12.82
C THR A 322 17.55 -11.58 -13.71
N VAL A 323 18.43 -11.06 -14.58
CA VAL A 323 19.12 -11.86 -15.60
C VAL A 323 20.08 -12.88 -14.97
N GLU A 324 20.70 -12.54 -13.84
CA GLU A 324 21.58 -13.46 -13.10
C GLU A 324 20.88 -14.76 -12.69
N ASN A 325 19.59 -14.69 -12.33
CA ASN A 325 18.79 -15.84 -11.90
C ASN A 325 18.25 -16.68 -13.06
N LEU A 326 18.44 -16.26 -14.31
CA LEU A 326 17.94 -16.99 -15.47
C LEU A 326 18.79 -18.21 -15.81
N SER A 327 18.12 -19.34 -16.07
CA SER A 327 18.76 -20.53 -16.62
C SER A 327 19.38 -20.26 -18.00
N THR A 328 20.40 -21.01 -18.38
CA THR A 328 21.04 -20.91 -19.71
C THR A 328 20.03 -21.10 -20.85
N ARG A 329 19.07 -22.02 -20.66
CA ARG A 329 17.96 -22.25 -21.60
C ARG A 329 17.06 -21.03 -21.73
N ASP A 330 16.73 -20.37 -20.62
CA ASP A 330 15.89 -19.18 -20.64
C ASP A 330 16.59 -17.98 -21.26
N ARG A 331 17.88 -17.79 -20.98
CA ARG A 331 18.70 -16.77 -21.65
C ARG A 331 18.70 -16.97 -23.17
N SER A 332 18.88 -18.21 -23.65
CA SER A 332 18.81 -18.51 -25.08
C SER A 332 17.42 -18.23 -25.68
N ARG A 333 16.34 -18.61 -24.99
CA ARG A 333 14.97 -18.35 -25.45
C ARG A 333 14.64 -16.86 -25.49
N ILE A 334 15.09 -16.11 -24.48
CA ILE A 334 14.93 -14.67 -24.40
C ILE A 334 15.74 -13.98 -25.49
N GLY A 335 17.01 -14.36 -25.68
CA GLY A 335 17.87 -13.82 -26.73
C GLY A 335 17.30 -14.05 -28.14
N ASN A 336 16.55 -15.12 -28.36
CA ASN A 336 15.93 -15.46 -29.64
C ASN A 336 14.47 -14.95 -29.79
N GLN A 337 14.14 -13.78 -29.24
CA GLN A 337 12.84 -13.14 -29.43
C GLN A 337 12.87 -12.09 -30.54
N THR A 338 11.76 -11.97 -31.27
CA THR A 338 11.48 -10.91 -32.24
C THR A 338 10.28 -10.09 -31.78
N VAL A 339 10.03 -8.96 -32.44
CA VAL A 339 8.81 -8.16 -32.21
C VAL A 339 7.57 -9.02 -32.50
N CYS A 340 6.59 -8.94 -31.59
CA CYS A 340 5.36 -9.73 -31.62
C CYS A 340 4.26 -8.99 -32.41
N SER A 341 3.51 -9.72 -33.24
CA SER A 341 2.30 -9.18 -33.85
C SER A 341 1.11 -9.22 -32.89
N LEU A 342 0.13 -8.35 -33.09
CA LEU A 342 -1.12 -8.39 -32.30
C LEU A 342 -1.81 -9.77 -32.43
N VAL A 343 -1.83 -10.33 -33.63
CA VAL A 343 -2.47 -11.62 -33.92
C VAL A 343 -1.83 -12.76 -33.12
N GLU A 344 -0.50 -12.78 -32.99
CA GLU A 344 0.21 -13.82 -32.23
C GLU A 344 -0.17 -13.79 -30.75
N MET A 345 -0.18 -12.61 -30.13
CA MET A 345 -0.57 -12.46 -28.73
C MET A 345 -2.05 -12.81 -28.52
N LEU A 346 -2.96 -12.35 -29.39
CA LEU A 346 -4.39 -12.67 -29.25
C LEU A 346 -4.67 -14.17 -29.41
N ARG A 347 -3.98 -14.85 -30.33
CA ARG A 347 -4.05 -16.31 -30.46
C ARG A 347 -3.51 -17.03 -29.22
N LEU A 348 -2.50 -16.47 -28.56
CA LEU A 348 -2.00 -17.01 -27.29
C LEU A 348 -3.05 -16.84 -26.18
N ALA A 349 -3.64 -15.65 -26.04
CA ALA A 349 -4.70 -15.37 -25.08
C ALA A 349 -5.92 -16.28 -25.30
N ALA A 350 -6.35 -16.46 -26.55
CA ALA A 350 -7.47 -17.34 -26.90
C ALA A 350 -7.18 -18.80 -26.52
N ARG A 351 -5.98 -19.32 -26.82
CA ARG A 351 -5.56 -20.68 -26.44
C ARG A 351 -5.51 -20.90 -24.93
N ALA A 352 -5.10 -19.88 -24.18
CA ALA A 352 -5.05 -19.92 -22.73
C ALA A 352 -6.39 -19.65 -22.05
N ASN A 353 -7.48 -19.49 -22.82
CA ASN A 353 -8.77 -19.06 -22.31
C ASN A 353 -8.64 -17.78 -21.42
N GLY A 354 -7.79 -16.83 -21.84
CA GLY A 354 -7.63 -15.52 -21.20
C GLY A 354 -8.28 -14.37 -21.97
N SER A 355 -8.30 -13.18 -21.39
CA SER A 355 -8.70 -11.93 -22.06
C SER A 355 -7.49 -11.12 -22.54
N ALA A 356 -7.74 -10.10 -23.36
CA ALA A 356 -6.73 -9.17 -23.81
C ALA A 356 -7.16 -7.71 -23.56
N MET A 357 -6.23 -6.88 -23.13
CA MET A 357 -6.40 -5.43 -22.99
C MET A 357 -5.43 -4.72 -23.92
N LEU A 358 -5.96 -3.90 -24.83
CA LEU A 358 -5.18 -3.26 -25.89
C LEU A 358 -5.08 -1.76 -25.65
N ASN A 359 -3.85 -1.27 -25.59
CA ASN A 359 -3.54 0.15 -25.62
C ASN A 359 -3.15 0.53 -27.05
N ILE A 360 -4.14 0.97 -27.84
CA ILE A 360 -3.93 1.19 -29.28
C ILE A 360 -3.46 2.62 -29.52
N ARG A 361 -2.29 2.76 -30.14
CA ARG A 361 -1.72 4.04 -30.52
C ARG A 361 -2.13 4.41 -31.94
N LYS A 362 -2.66 5.61 -32.12
CA LYS A 362 -2.90 6.19 -33.44
C LYS A 362 -1.56 6.58 -34.10
N PRO A 363 -1.31 6.19 -35.36
CA PRO A 363 -0.08 6.57 -36.06
C PRO A 363 -0.04 8.09 -36.38
N PRO A 364 1.13 8.64 -36.74
CA PRO A 364 1.28 10.05 -37.13
C PRO A 364 0.45 10.43 -38.36
N PRO A 365 0.04 11.70 -38.51
CA PRO A 365 -0.78 12.18 -39.65
C PRO A 365 -0.21 11.86 -41.04
N GLU A 366 1.12 11.81 -41.15
CA GLU A 366 1.85 11.54 -42.40
C GLU A 366 1.84 10.05 -42.78
N HIS A 367 1.37 9.18 -41.87
CA HIS A 367 1.35 7.74 -42.09
C HIS A 367 0.33 7.35 -43.18
N PRO A 368 0.67 6.51 -44.17
CA PRO A 368 -0.23 6.12 -45.26
C PRO A 368 -1.57 5.52 -44.79
N ARG A 369 -1.54 4.84 -43.64
CA ARG A 369 -2.71 4.21 -43.01
C ARG A 369 -3.37 5.05 -41.91
N TYR A 370 -3.08 6.35 -41.82
CA TYR A 370 -3.62 7.23 -40.76
C TYR A 370 -5.15 7.23 -40.67
N ARG A 371 -5.86 7.01 -41.79
CA ARG A 371 -7.33 6.94 -41.81
C ARG A 371 -7.88 5.53 -41.57
N SER A 372 -7.11 4.48 -41.88
CA SER A 372 -7.56 3.08 -41.82
C SER A 372 -7.08 2.31 -40.59
N TRP A 373 -6.18 2.88 -39.77
CA TRP A 373 -5.50 2.17 -38.67
C TRP A 373 -6.42 1.40 -37.72
N PHE A 374 -7.58 1.97 -37.40
CA PHE A 374 -8.56 1.36 -36.51
C PHE A 374 -9.16 0.10 -37.14
N MET A 375 -9.52 0.20 -38.43
CA MET A 375 -10.03 -0.94 -39.19
C MET A 375 -8.95 -2.01 -39.30
N ASP A 376 -7.73 -1.66 -39.69
CA ASP A 376 -6.60 -2.60 -39.81
C ASP A 376 -6.38 -3.36 -38.48
N THR A 377 -6.48 -2.66 -37.35
CA THR A 377 -6.42 -3.27 -36.01
C THR A 377 -7.61 -4.19 -35.72
N LEU A 378 -8.83 -3.77 -36.04
CA LEU A 378 -10.05 -4.57 -35.86
C LEU A 378 -10.03 -5.86 -36.69
N TRP A 379 -9.58 -5.79 -37.95
CA TRP A 379 -9.40 -6.94 -38.82
C TRP A 379 -8.40 -7.93 -38.24
N ALA A 380 -7.30 -7.45 -37.63
CA ALA A 380 -6.34 -8.31 -36.94
C ALA A 380 -6.95 -9.02 -35.72
N VAL A 381 -7.80 -8.33 -34.94
CA VAL A 381 -8.54 -8.93 -33.81
C VAL A 381 -9.48 -10.02 -34.29
N GLN A 382 -10.26 -9.76 -35.34
CA GLN A 382 -11.16 -10.75 -35.94
C GLN A 382 -10.39 -11.96 -36.49
N LYS A 383 -9.27 -11.73 -37.18
CA LYS A 383 -8.39 -12.77 -37.72
C LYS A 383 -7.77 -13.67 -36.64
N ALA A 384 -7.61 -13.16 -35.41
CA ALA A 384 -7.09 -13.95 -34.30
C ALA A 384 -8.10 -14.98 -33.76
N GLY A 385 -9.40 -14.83 -34.06
CA GLY A 385 -10.45 -15.77 -33.64
C GLY A 385 -10.81 -15.67 -32.15
N ILE A 386 -10.44 -14.59 -31.47
CA ILE A 386 -10.82 -14.34 -30.07
C ILE A 386 -12.21 -13.70 -30.00
N SER A 387 -13.03 -14.10 -29.02
CA SER A 387 -14.32 -13.46 -28.78
C SER A 387 -14.15 -11.98 -28.44
N GLN A 388 -14.88 -11.09 -29.13
CA GLN A 388 -14.79 -9.64 -28.92
C GLN A 388 -15.09 -9.22 -27.49
N LYS A 389 -15.94 -9.96 -26.75
CA LYS A 389 -16.25 -9.68 -25.32
C LYS A 389 -15.03 -9.82 -24.40
N ARG A 390 -13.98 -10.51 -24.87
CA ARG A 390 -12.73 -10.76 -24.14
C ARG A 390 -11.62 -9.80 -24.51
N VAL A 391 -11.85 -8.89 -25.44
CA VAL A 391 -10.88 -7.87 -25.85
C VAL A 391 -11.41 -6.52 -25.38
N ARG A 392 -10.61 -5.81 -24.59
CA ARG A 392 -10.93 -4.49 -24.04
C ARG A 392 -9.89 -3.48 -24.48
N THR A 393 -10.25 -2.21 -24.56
CA THR A 393 -9.30 -1.11 -24.80
C THR A 393 -8.99 -0.39 -23.49
N GLY A 394 -7.78 0.14 -23.34
CA GLY A 394 -7.32 0.77 -22.09
C GLY A 394 -8.18 1.94 -21.59
N GLU A 395 -8.70 2.78 -22.49
CA GLU A 395 -9.63 3.87 -22.14
C GLU A 395 -10.98 3.34 -21.64
N GLY A 396 -11.51 2.28 -22.26
CA GLY A 396 -12.75 1.63 -21.82
C GLY A 396 -12.61 0.88 -20.49
N ALA A 397 -11.41 0.40 -20.18
CA ALA A 397 -11.10 -0.29 -18.92
C ALA A 397 -11.00 0.67 -17.73
N ARG A 398 -10.39 1.85 -17.90
CA ARG A 398 -10.38 2.91 -16.87
C ARG A 398 -11.79 3.39 -16.55
N LEU A 399 -12.57 3.75 -17.56
CA LEU A 399 -13.97 4.17 -17.42
C LEU A 399 -14.91 3.08 -16.86
N SER A 400 -14.52 1.80 -16.95
CA SER A 400 -15.26 0.68 -16.34
C SER A 400 -14.81 0.40 -14.91
N ALA A 401 -13.56 0.67 -14.56
CA ALA A 401 -13.05 0.57 -13.19
C ALA A 401 -13.62 1.71 -12.34
N ASP A 402 -13.66 2.92 -12.87
CA ASP A 402 -14.22 4.10 -12.20
C ASP A 402 -15.73 3.91 -11.95
N ARG A 403 -16.50 3.48 -12.96
CA ARG A 403 -17.92 3.13 -12.78
C ARG A 403 -18.16 1.98 -11.80
N LYS A 404 -17.23 1.03 -11.67
CA LYS A 404 -17.36 -0.04 -10.67
C LYS A 404 -17.04 0.45 -9.26
N ARG A 405 -16.10 1.39 -9.11
CA ARG A 405 -15.85 2.07 -7.83
C ARG A 405 -17.07 2.88 -7.40
N GLU A 406 -17.68 3.65 -8.31
CA GLU A 406 -18.92 4.38 -8.07
C GLU A 406 -20.11 3.45 -7.75
N ALA A 407 -20.23 2.31 -8.43
CA ALA A 407 -21.27 1.31 -8.19
C ALA A 407 -21.11 0.52 -6.88
N VAL A 408 -19.89 0.47 -6.33
CA VAL A 408 -19.62 -0.15 -5.01
C VAL A 408 -19.94 0.87 -3.91
N ASN A 409 -19.52 2.14 -4.05
CA ASN A 409 -19.90 3.20 -3.11
C ASN A 409 -21.43 3.37 -3.01
N SER A 410 -22.14 3.34 -4.14
CA SER A 410 -23.61 3.46 -4.14
C SER A 410 -24.36 2.24 -3.58
N ARG A 411 -23.71 1.06 -3.49
CA ARG A 411 -24.30 -0.13 -2.84
C ARG A 411 -24.10 -0.12 -1.33
N ASP A 412 -22.97 0.40 -0.84
CA ASP A 412 -22.76 0.60 0.59
C ASP A 412 -23.64 1.75 1.14
N GLU A 413 -24.05 2.72 0.30
CA GLU A 413 -25.03 3.76 0.67
C GLU A 413 -26.49 3.28 0.68
N THR A 414 -26.82 2.14 0.06
CA THR A 414 -28.22 1.65 -0.06
C THR A 414 -28.55 0.44 0.83
N GLU A 415 -27.60 -0.10 1.58
CA GLU A 415 -27.83 -1.20 2.53
C GLU A 415 -28.05 -0.73 3.98
N GLY A 416 -28.16 0.58 4.20
CA GLY A 416 -28.33 1.19 5.51
C GLY A 416 -29.45 2.22 5.58
N ASP A 417 -30.67 1.89 5.13
CA ASP A 417 -31.90 2.56 5.60
C ASP A 417 -33.11 1.65 5.34
N HIS A 418 -33.45 0.83 6.33
CA HIS A 418 -34.76 0.19 6.42
C HIS A 418 -35.69 1.14 7.19
N GLU A 419 -36.50 1.91 6.47
CA GLU A 419 -37.69 2.58 7.02
C GLU A 419 -38.88 2.31 6.08
N PRO A 420 -40.10 2.04 6.59
CA PRO A 420 -41.14 1.35 5.82
C PRO A 420 -41.96 2.31 4.94
N ASP A 421 -42.38 1.81 3.78
CA ASP A 421 -43.20 2.51 2.78
C ASP A 421 -44.50 3.11 3.38
N PRO A 422 -44.80 4.41 3.13
CA PRO A 422 -46.14 4.96 3.33
C PRO A 422 -47.02 4.78 2.08
N PRO A 423 -48.35 4.80 2.23
CA PRO A 423 -49.27 4.17 1.29
C PRO A 423 -49.61 5.01 0.05
N LEU A 424 -49.92 4.28 -1.03
CA LEU A 424 -50.49 4.72 -2.30
C LEU A 424 -51.60 5.78 -2.14
N GLN A 425 -51.42 6.95 -2.77
CA GLN A 425 -52.51 7.86 -3.12
C GLN A 425 -52.78 7.84 -4.63
N GLN A 426 -54.00 7.44 -4.98
CA GLN A 426 -54.62 7.55 -6.30
C GLN A 426 -55.07 8.99 -6.62
N GLY A 427 -54.97 9.37 -7.89
CA GLY A 427 -55.64 10.54 -8.50
C GLY A 427 -54.71 11.77 -8.61
N GLN A 428 -54.64 12.51 -9.71
CA GLN A 428 -55.59 12.75 -10.78
C GLN A 428 -54.88 12.94 -12.13
N LEU A 429 -55.36 12.25 -13.15
CA LEU A 429 -55.19 12.59 -14.57
C LEU A 429 -56.45 13.33 -14.99
N GLN A 430 -56.36 14.61 -15.37
CA GLN A 430 -57.15 15.18 -16.48
C GLN A 430 -56.76 16.63 -16.82
N ARG A 431 -56.58 16.83 -18.14
CA ARG A 431 -56.81 18.03 -18.98
C ARG A 431 -55.91 19.26 -18.76
N ASN A 432 -55.13 19.58 -19.81
CA ASN A 432 -55.65 20.52 -20.81
C ASN A 432 -54.92 20.42 -22.16
N THR A 433 -55.74 20.30 -23.19
CA THR A 433 -55.48 20.42 -24.63
C THR A 433 -55.48 21.90 -25.06
N GLY A 434 -54.77 22.22 -26.15
CA GLY A 434 -55.02 23.41 -27.00
C GLY A 434 -53.84 24.38 -27.08
N VAL A 435 -52.98 24.40 -28.11
CA VAL A 435 -53.14 24.75 -29.55
C VAL A 435 -52.70 26.20 -29.86
N SER A 436 -51.94 26.31 -30.97
CA SER A 436 -51.57 27.50 -31.78
C SER A 436 -50.42 28.36 -31.23
N GLY A 437 -49.40 28.75 -31.99
CA GLY A 437 -49.13 28.63 -33.42
C GLY A 437 -48.28 29.83 -33.87
N GLN A 438 -47.10 29.56 -34.42
CA GLN A 438 -46.44 30.19 -35.58
C GLN A 438 -45.01 29.67 -35.70
#